data_AF-A0A0Q5WY22-F1
#
_entry.id   AF-A0A0Q5WY22-F1
#
_cell.length_a   1.000
_cell.length_b   1.000
_cell.length_c   1.000
_cell.angle_alpha   90.00
_cell.angle_beta   90.00
_cell.angle_gamma   90.00
#
_symmetry.space_group_name_H-M   'P 1'
#
loop_
_entity.id
_entity.type
_entity.pdbx_description
1 polymer ?
#
loop_
_entity_poly.entity_id
_entity_poly.type
_entity_poly.pdbx_seq_one_letter_code
_entity_poly.pdbx_strand_id
1 'polypeptide(L)' 'MQPIKEPREKDDYAERALDCREAIGAKVQQVTEAAMHAGWSRDEIKAAFIDIADHWKTTDHIV' A
#
# COMPACT_ATOMS: atom_id res chain seq x y z
N MET A 1 -7.78 12.70 6.06
CA MET A 1 -6.96 11.48 5.90
C MET A 1 -5.83 11.51 6.93
N GLN A 2 -5.61 10.42 7.66
CA GLN A 2 -4.44 10.30 8.54
C GLN A 2 -3.17 10.12 7.69
N PRO A 3 -2.04 10.74 8.05
CA PRO A 3 -0.78 10.58 7.33
C PRO A 3 -0.26 9.13 7.45
N ILE A 4 0.50 8.67 6.44
CA ILE A 4 1.30 7.43 6.60
C ILE A 4 2.43 7.78 7.55
N LYS A 5 2.61 6.97 8.60
CA LYS A 5 3.75 7.12 9.51
C LYS A 5 5.04 6.88 8.74
N GLU A 6 6.05 7.71 9.00
CA GLU A 6 7.40 7.45 8.49
C GLU A 6 7.99 6.19 9.14
N PRO A 7 8.94 5.51 8.46
CA PRO A 7 9.69 4.41 9.07
C PRO A 7 10.37 4.85 10.36
N ARG A 8 10.50 3.95 11.33
CA ARG A 8 11.14 4.23 12.63
C ARG A 8 12.59 4.69 12.47
N GLU A 9 13.29 4.10 11.51
CA GLU A 9 14.70 4.36 11.20
C GLU A 9 14.84 4.57 9.68
N LYS A 10 15.81 5.37 9.24
CA LYS A 10 16.03 5.60 7.80
C LYS A 10 16.50 4.32 7.09
N ASP A 11 17.37 3.58 7.75
CA ASP A 11 18.02 2.38 7.22
C ASP A 11 17.21 1.11 7.48
N ASP A 12 17.71 -0.03 6.99
CA ASP A 12 17.06 -1.31 7.17
C ASP A 12 17.06 -1.74 8.64
N TYR A 13 15.93 -2.27 9.09
CA TYR A 13 15.76 -2.83 10.44
C TYR A 13 14.81 -4.03 10.36
N ALA A 14 14.95 -4.97 11.30
CA ALA A 14 14.32 -6.29 11.25
C ALA A 14 12.79 -6.24 11.02
N GLU A 15 12.13 -5.18 11.51
CA GLU A 15 10.67 -5.02 11.46
C GLU A 15 10.20 -4.05 10.37
N ARG A 16 11.10 -3.50 9.54
CA ARG A 16 10.79 -2.45 8.56
C ARG A 16 9.64 -2.81 7.61
N ALA A 17 9.60 -4.07 7.17
CA ALA A 17 8.52 -4.58 6.33
C ALA A 17 7.17 -4.68 7.07
N LEU A 18 7.20 -5.03 8.37
CA LEU A 18 6.01 -5.05 9.21
C LEU A 18 5.50 -3.63 9.45
N ASP A 19 6.39 -2.72 9.88
CA ASP A 19 6.07 -1.31 10.11
C ASP A 19 5.48 -0.65 8.86
N CYS A 20 6.07 -0.90 7.68
CA CYS A 20 5.55 -0.38 6.42
C CYS A 20 4.11 -0.86 6.17
N ARG A 21 3.85 -2.16 6.36
CA ARG A 21 2.50 -2.75 6.20
C ARG A 21 1.49 -2.13 7.14
N GLU A 22 1.85 -1.94 8.41
CA GLU A 22 0.97 -1.31 9.40
C GLU A 22 0.71 0.17 9.07
N ALA A 23 1.75 0.90 8.66
CA ALA A 23 1.67 2.31 8.32
C ALA A 23 0.75 2.58 7.11
N ILE A 24 0.76 1.70 6.10
CA ILE A 24 -0.11 1.82 4.92
C ILE A 24 -1.48 1.15 5.11
N GLY A 25 -1.61 0.20 6.04
CA GLY A 25 -2.79 -0.66 6.18
C GLY A 25 -4.10 0.11 6.36
N ALA A 26 -4.08 1.19 7.15
CA ALA A 26 -5.26 2.04 7.36
C ALA A 26 -5.77 2.68 6.06
N LYS A 27 -4.87 3.05 5.14
CA LYS A 27 -5.24 3.62 3.84
C LYS A 27 -5.71 2.55 2.86
N VAL A 28 -5.06 1.39 2.85
CA VAL A 28 -5.51 0.23 2.07
C VAL A 28 -6.94 -0.16 2.46
N GLN A 29 -7.26 -0.14 3.76
CA GLN A 29 -8.62 -0.39 4.24
C GLN A 29 -9.61 0.66 3.73
N GLN A 30 -9.29 1.96 3.79
CA GLN A 30 -10.14 3.02 3.27
C GLN A 30 -10.43 2.87 1.76
N VAL A 31 -9.40 2.55 0.97
CA VAL A 31 -9.56 2.29 -0.47
C VAL A 31 -10.44 1.06 -0.70
N THR A 32 -10.23 -0.01 0.08
CA THR A 32 -11.03 -1.23 0.01
C THR A 32 -12.50 -0.95 0.32
N GLU A 33 -12.80 -0.18 1.36
CA GLU A 33 -14.16 0.21 1.73
C GLU A 33 -14.84 1.04 0.65
N ALA A 34 -14.12 2.02 0.08
CA ALA A 34 -14.63 2.83 -1.02
C ALA A 34 -14.92 1.98 -2.29
N ALA A 35 -14.04 1.04 -2.62
CA ALA A 35 -14.23 0.15 -3.76
C ALA A 35 -15.40 -0.82 -3.54
N MET A 36 -15.54 -1.38 -2.33
CA MET A 36 -16.70 -2.20 -1.98
C MET A 36 -18.00 -1.40 -2.08
N HIS A 37 -18.02 -0.13 -1.65
CA HIS A 37 -19.19 0.74 -1.78
C HIS A 37 -19.56 1.04 -3.23
N ALA A 38 -18.57 1.08 -4.13
CA ALA A 38 -18.77 1.20 -5.57
C ALA A 38 -19.22 -0.11 -6.24
N GLY A 39 -19.28 -1.23 -5.51
CA GLY A 39 -19.78 -2.52 -5.99
C GLY A 39 -18.71 -3.54 -6.35
N TRP A 40 -17.43 -3.25 -6.14
CA TRP A 40 -16.34 -4.19 -6.41
C TRP A 40 -16.23 -5.26 -5.31
N SER A 41 -15.93 -6.49 -5.72
CA SER A 41 -15.68 -7.57 -4.77
C SER A 41 -14.29 -7.46 -4.14
N ARG A 42 -14.12 -8.09 -2.97
CA ARG A 42 -12.81 -8.16 -2.29
C ARG A 42 -11.74 -8.84 -3.14
N ASP A 43 -12.12 -9.84 -3.93
CA ASP A 43 -11.19 -10.57 -4.80
C ASP A 43 -10.70 -9.70 -5.96
N GLU A 44 -11.59 -8.92 -6.59
CA GLU A 44 -11.22 -7.94 -7.61
C GLU A 44 -10.28 -6.86 -7.04
N ILE A 45 -10.61 -6.33 -5.86
CA ILE A 45 -9.78 -5.32 -5.18
C ILE A 45 -8.39 -5.88 -4.88
N LYS A 46 -8.31 -7.10 -4.37
CA LYS A 46 -7.04 -7.78 -4.09
C LYS A 46 -6.22 -8.00 -5.35
N ALA A 47 -6.85 -8.49 -6.42
CA ALA A 47 -6.20 -8.69 -7.71
C ALA A 47 -5.66 -7.36 -8.26
N ALA A 48 -6.45 -6.29 -8.18
CA ALA A 48 -6.03 -4.95 -8.61
C ALA A 48 -4.84 -4.42 -7.80
N PHE A 49 -4.81 -4.60 -6.47
CA PHE A 49 -3.65 -4.18 -5.67
C PHE A 49 -2.37 -4.92 -6.05
N ILE A 50 -2.46 -6.23 -6.32
CA ILE A 50 -1.32 -7.03 -6.77
C ILE A 50 -0.84 -6.54 -8.13
N ASP A 51 -1.75 -6.38 -9.08
CA ASP A 51 -1.45 -5.89 -10.43
C ASP A 51 -0.77 -4.51 -10.41
N ILE A 52 -1.33 -3.56 -9.65
CA ILE A 52 -0.74 -2.23 -9.46
C ILE A 52 0.68 -2.32 -8.90
N ALA A 53 0.89 -3.14 -7.86
CA ALA A 53 2.19 -3.29 -7.22
C ALA A 53 3.22 -3.97 -8.14
N ASP A 54 2.81 -4.98 -8.90
CA ASP A 54 3.65 -5.67 -9.88
C ASP A 54 4.05 -4.72 -11.03
N HIS A 55 3.18 -3.77 -11.38
CA HIS A 55 3.42 -2.72 -12.35
C HIS A 55 4.29 -1.55 -11.85
N TRP A 56 4.73 -1.55 -10.58
CA TRP A 56 5.61 -0.49 -10.04
C TRP A 56 7.06 -0.47 -10.58
N LYS A 57 7.31 -0.94 -11.81
CA LYS A 57 8.65 -0.91 -12.41
C LYS A 57 8.93 0.35 -13.23
N THR A 58 10.07 0.98 -12.90
CA THR A 58 10.89 1.96 -13.64
C THR A 58 10.41 3.42 -13.75
N THR A 59 10.12 4.09 -12.63
CA THR A 59 10.34 5.56 -12.55
C THR A 59 11.34 5.90 -11.43
N ASP A 60 12.50 5.24 -11.44
CA ASP A 60 13.71 5.66 -10.69
C ASP A 60 14.93 5.70 -11.63
N HIS A 61 14.70 6.17 -12.85
CA HIS A 61 15.77 6.64 -13.74
C HIS A 61 15.51 8.09 -14.12
N ILE A 62 15.59 9.01 -13.16
CA ILE A 62 15.91 10.41 -13.46
C ILE A 62 16.87 10.93 -12.36
N VAL A 63 18.16 10.93 -12.74
CA VAL A 63 19.29 11.82 -12.41
C VAL A 63 19.55 12.16 -10.93
#